data_AF-A0A6L6WYF6-F1
#
_entry.id   AF-A0A6L6WYF6-F1
#
_cell.length_a   1.000
_cell.length_b   1.000
_cell.length_c   1.000
_cell.angle_alpha   90.00
_cell.angle_beta   90.00
_cell.angle_gamma   90.00
#
_symmetry.space_group_name_H-M   'P 1'
#
loop_
_entity.id
_entity.type
_entity.pdbx_description
1 polymer ?
#
loop_
_entity_poly.entity_id
_entity_poly.type
_entity_poly.pdbx_seq_one_letter_code
_entity_poly.pdbx_strand_id
1 'polypeptide(L)'
;MAMVGLFWIAEGDVYVGSKPSGLAPGVRLTTEGVTGLGHGQTGLWLWDDVRSLTVEDVPVKSLKRRVGAVVDMALTAGLGGGEEAPTMTVCVGTPEEEIELTAYVAAATGYSQTEYDLSRALLSRLTEGAATLLTTLAAMAAWGRAHEGGTPRRDERERLLREWADENAARA
;
A
#
# COMPACT_ATOMS: atom_id res chain seq x y z
N MET A 1 -13.05 6.31 -4.80
CA MET A 1 -11.99 5.66 -4.01
C MET A 1 -11.74 4.27 -4.55
N ALA A 2 -10.49 3.86 -4.65
CA ALA A 2 -10.12 2.58 -5.25
C ALA A 2 -8.80 2.06 -4.66
N MET A 3 -8.71 0.75 -4.50
CA MET A 3 -7.45 0.08 -4.22
C MET A 3 -6.76 -0.31 -5.54
N VAL A 4 -5.46 -0.05 -5.63
CA VAL A 4 -4.58 -0.51 -6.70
C VAL A 4 -3.31 -1.06 -6.05
N GLY A 5 -3.19 -2.40 -5.96
CA GLY A 5 -2.12 -3.03 -5.19
C GLY A 5 -2.17 -2.63 -3.71
N LEU A 6 -1.02 -2.23 -3.15
CA LEU A 6 -0.95 -1.73 -1.78
C LEU A 6 -1.51 -0.32 -1.60
N PHE A 7 -1.90 0.36 -2.67
CA PHE A 7 -2.26 1.77 -2.62
C PHE A 7 -3.77 1.96 -2.58
N TRP A 8 -4.26 2.73 -1.62
CA TRP A 8 -5.62 3.23 -1.63
C TRP A 8 -5.62 4.67 -2.13
N ILE A 9 -6.38 4.92 -3.19
CA ILE A 9 -6.44 6.23 -3.85
C ILE A 9 -7.86 6.79 -3.65
N ALA A 10 -7.95 7.95 -3.03
CA ALA A 10 -9.22 8.60 -2.73
C ALA A 10 -9.08 10.12 -2.82
N GLU A 11 -9.93 10.76 -3.62
CA GLU A 11 -10.01 12.24 -3.70
C GLU A 11 -8.68 12.92 -4.09
N GLY A 12 -7.78 12.20 -4.76
CA GLY A 12 -6.45 12.69 -5.12
C GLY A 12 -5.38 12.45 -4.05
N ASP A 13 -5.74 11.92 -2.88
CA ASP A 13 -4.79 11.40 -1.89
C ASP A 13 -4.41 9.95 -2.20
N VAL A 14 -3.15 9.62 -1.92
CA VAL A 14 -2.60 8.26 -2.03
C VAL A 14 -2.19 7.79 -0.64
N TYR A 15 -2.66 6.60 -0.26
CA TYR A 15 -2.33 5.96 1.01
C TYR A 15 -1.66 4.61 0.75
N VAL A 16 -0.72 4.22 1.60
CA VAL A 16 -0.23 2.83 1.67
C VAL A 16 -1.14 2.07 2.64
N GLY A 17 -1.72 0.97 2.17
CA GLY A 17 -2.82 0.29 2.85
C GLY A 17 -4.17 0.94 2.58
N SER A 18 -5.11 0.78 3.50
CA SER A 18 -6.41 1.42 3.42
C SER A 18 -6.35 2.87 3.91
N LYS A 19 -7.27 3.71 3.40
CA LYS A 19 -7.45 5.06 3.94
C LYS A 19 -7.88 4.94 5.42
N PRO A 20 -7.16 5.56 6.36
CA PRO A 20 -7.53 5.52 7.76
C PRO A 20 -8.86 6.26 8.00
N SER A 21 -9.65 5.76 8.95
CA SER A 21 -10.89 6.40 9.43
C SER A 21 -10.79 6.75 10.92
N GLY A 22 -11.12 7.99 11.29
CA GLY A 22 -11.04 8.43 12.68
C GLY A 22 -9.61 8.41 13.20
N LEU A 23 -9.37 7.67 14.29
CA LEU A 23 -8.06 7.53 14.94
C LEU A 23 -7.26 6.31 14.46
N ALA A 24 -7.77 5.58 13.46
CA ALA A 24 -7.12 4.42 12.88
C ALA A 24 -5.71 4.76 12.34
N PRO A 25 -4.71 3.90 12.55
CA PRO A 25 -3.40 4.06 11.94
C PRO A 25 -3.49 4.01 10.41
N GLY A 26 -2.69 4.86 9.75
CA GLY A 26 -2.50 4.81 8.30
C GLY A 26 -1.29 5.62 7.85
N VAL A 27 -0.92 5.43 6.59
CA VAL A 27 0.22 6.09 5.97
C VAL A 27 -0.23 6.78 4.70
N ARG A 28 -0.03 8.10 4.62
CA ARG A 28 -0.35 8.91 3.44
C ARG A 28 0.93 9.34 2.74
N LEU A 29 0.94 9.23 1.42
CA LEU A 29 2.01 9.75 0.57
C LEU A 29 1.58 11.10 0.01
N THR A 30 2.38 12.14 0.27
CA THR A 30 2.16 13.49 -0.27
C THR A 30 3.37 13.93 -1.09
N THR A 31 3.26 15.08 -1.76
CA THR A 31 4.37 15.67 -2.51
C THR A 31 5.53 16.10 -1.61
N GLU A 32 5.26 16.38 -0.34
CA GLU A 32 6.24 16.78 0.66
C GLU A 32 6.96 15.58 1.27
N GLY A 33 6.23 14.49 1.53
CA GLY A 33 6.80 13.35 2.26
C GLY A 33 5.83 12.20 2.53
N VAL A 34 6.30 11.29 3.37
CA VAL A 34 5.49 10.23 3.98
C VAL A 34 4.89 10.77 5.27
N THR A 35 3.56 10.69 5.42
CA THR A 35 2.85 11.13 6.63
C THR A 35 2.28 9.94 7.38
N GLY A 36 2.67 9.78 8.65
CA GLY A 36 2.04 8.86 9.59
C GLY A 36 0.78 9.48 10.19
N LEU A 37 -0.33 8.74 10.16
CA LEU A 37 -1.64 9.16 10.64
C LEU A 37 -2.17 8.17 11.68
N GLY A 38 -2.98 8.67 12.62
CA GLY A 38 -3.68 7.86 13.62
C GLY A 38 -3.09 7.95 15.03
N HIS A 39 -3.72 7.27 15.99
CA HIS A 39 -3.23 7.25 17.36
C HIS A 39 -1.99 6.35 17.47
N GLY A 40 -0.96 6.82 18.19
CA GLY A 40 0.30 6.09 18.36
C GLY A 40 1.33 6.30 17.24
N GLN A 41 0.96 6.95 16.13
CA GLN A 41 1.89 7.31 15.05
C GLN A 41 1.51 8.64 14.41
N THR A 42 2.39 9.64 14.53
CA THR A 42 2.20 10.96 13.91
C THR A 42 3.56 11.49 13.48
N GLY A 43 3.69 11.93 12.24
CA GLY A 43 4.95 12.47 11.72
C GLY A 43 4.88 12.75 10.22
N LEU A 44 5.83 13.55 9.76
CA LEU A 44 6.09 13.82 8.35
C LEU A 44 7.58 13.60 8.11
N TRP A 45 7.90 12.67 7.22
CA TRP A 45 9.26 12.40 6.76
C TRP A 45 9.40 12.92 5.33
N LEU A 46 10.22 13.96 5.16
CA LEU A 46 10.41 14.61 3.87
C LEU A 46 11.12 13.67 2.91
N TRP A 47 10.74 13.69 1.63
CA TRP A 47 11.36 12.82 0.63
C TRP A 47 12.87 13.02 0.49
N ASP A 48 13.40 14.20 0.82
CA ASP A 48 14.84 14.48 0.85
C ASP A 48 15.60 13.63 1.88
N ASP A 49 14.90 13.22 2.95
CA ASP A 49 15.42 12.41 4.05
C ASP A 49 14.98 10.93 3.95
N VAL A 50 14.06 10.58 3.05
CA VAL A 50 13.65 9.18 2.86
C VAL A 50 14.62 8.47 1.91
N ARG A 51 15.29 7.44 2.42
CA ARG A 51 16.25 6.58 1.68
C ARG A 51 15.64 5.27 1.21
N SER A 52 14.65 4.78 1.93
CA SER A 52 13.90 3.58 1.56
C SER A 52 12.46 3.69 2.04
N LEU A 53 11.56 3.09 1.27
CA LEU A 53 10.16 2.93 1.64
C LEU A 53 9.75 1.50 1.32
N THR A 54 9.53 0.69 2.34
CA THR A 54 9.23 -0.74 2.21
C THR A 54 8.00 -1.12 3.01
N VAL A 55 7.56 -2.35 2.85
CA VAL A 55 6.44 -2.93 3.61
C VAL A 55 6.78 -4.32 4.10
N GLU A 56 6.26 -4.64 5.28
CA GLU A 56 6.40 -5.93 5.96
C GLU A 56 5.02 -6.44 6.43
N ASP A 57 4.96 -7.72 6.79
CA ASP A 57 3.74 -8.39 7.27
C ASP A 57 2.53 -8.31 6.34
N VAL A 58 2.78 -8.11 5.05
CA VAL A 58 1.71 -8.01 4.05
C VAL A 58 1.06 -9.38 3.83
N PRO A 59 -0.28 -9.49 3.95
CA PRO A 59 -0.98 -10.74 3.68
C PRO A 59 -1.00 -11.02 2.18
N VAL A 60 -0.07 -11.86 1.72
CA VAL A 60 0.01 -12.31 0.33
C VAL A 60 -0.64 -13.69 0.18
N LYS A 61 -1.50 -13.83 -0.82
CA LYS A 61 -2.07 -15.12 -1.26
C LYS A 61 -0.96 -15.95 -1.89
N SER A 62 -0.16 -16.59 -1.05
CA SER A 62 0.78 -17.61 -1.52
C SER A 62 0.00 -18.75 -2.18
N LEU A 63 0.59 -19.34 -3.22
CA LEU A 63 0.02 -20.43 -4.01
C LEU A 63 -0.03 -21.76 -3.20
N LYS A 64 -0.45 -21.73 -1.93
CA LYS A 64 -0.71 -22.91 -1.06
C LYS A 64 -1.97 -23.68 -1.48
N ARG A 65 -2.21 -23.81 -2.80
CA ARG A 65 -3.24 -24.69 -3.34
C ARG A 65 -2.74 -25.43 -4.58
N ARG A 66 -1.61 -26.13 -4.42
CA ARG A 66 -1.28 -27.26 -5.30
C ARG A 66 -0.32 -28.30 -4.71
N VAL A 67 -0.36 -28.53 -3.39
CA VAL A 67 0.19 -29.76 -2.79
C VAL A 67 -0.68 -30.17 -1.60
N GLY A 68 -1.24 -31.39 -1.66
CA GLY A 68 -1.58 -32.19 -0.48
C GLY A 68 -2.97 -32.00 0.12
N ALA A 69 -3.80 -33.03 -0.02
CA ALA A 69 -5.03 -33.22 0.74
C ALA A 69 -4.73 -33.52 2.23
N VAL A 70 -5.77 -33.29 3.06
CA VAL A 70 -5.95 -33.74 4.46
C VAL A 70 -5.13 -32.99 5.52
N VAL A 71 -5.74 -31.98 6.16
CA VAL A 71 -5.96 -32.01 7.63
C VAL A 71 -7.32 -31.34 7.89
N ASP A 72 -8.20 -32.14 8.46
CA ASP A 72 -9.56 -31.82 8.85
C ASP A 72 -9.60 -30.97 10.13
N MET A 73 -10.77 -30.40 10.38
CA MET A 73 -11.13 -29.44 11.43
C MET A 73 -10.47 -29.60 12.81
N ALA A 74 -10.01 -28.46 13.33
CA ALA A 74 -10.15 -28.13 14.74
C ALA A 74 -10.76 -26.73 14.86
N LEU A 75 -12.09 -26.66 14.76
CA LEU A 75 -12.85 -25.57 15.37
C LEU A 75 -12.70 -25.72 16.89
N THR A 76 -12.10 -24.73 17.56
CA THR A 76 -12.45 -24.46 18.95
C THR A 76 -12.39 -22.96 19.21
N ALA A 77 -13.55 -22.46 19.61
CA ALA A 77 -13.85 -21.08 19.91
C ALA A 77 -12.99 -20.52 21.04
N GLY A 78 -12.53 -19.28 20.86
CA GLY A 78 -12.08 -18.38 21.91
C GLY A 78 -13.02 -17.16 21.94
N LEU A 79 -13.50 -16.82 23.12
CA LEU A 79 -14.55 -15.87 23.41
C LEU A 79 -14.12 -14.42 23.12
N GLY A 80 -14.94 -13.68 22.37
CA GLY A 80 -14.98 -12.21 22.38
C GLY A 80 -13.78 -11.50 21.73
N GLY A 81 -13.86 -11.22 20.44
CA GLY A 81 -12.96 -10.28 19.77
C GLY A 81 -13.44 -10.09 18.35
N GLY A 82 -13.91 -8.88 18.01
CA GLY A 82 -14.12 -8.56 16.60
C GLY A 82 -12.78 -8.77 15.90
N GLU A 83 -12.77 -9.50 14.78
CA GLU A 83 -11.56 -9.67 13.98
C GLU A 83 -10.98 -8.28 13.72
N GLU A 84 -9.87 -7.97 14.40
CA GLU A 84 -9.16 -6.72 14.20
C GLU A 84 -8.70 -6.73 12.74
N ALA A 85 -9.01 -5.66 12.02
CA ALA A 85 -8.71 -5.61 10.59
C ALA A 85 -7.21 -5.86 10.38
N PRO A 86 -6.81 -6.72 9.43
CA PRO A 86 -5.42 -7.08 9.25
C PRO A 86 -4.56 -5.84 9.04
N THR A 87 -3.42 -5.77 9.72
CA THR A 87 -2.44 -4.69 9.61
C THR A 87 -1.21 -5.15 8.83
N MET A 88 -0.42 -4.18 8.40
CA MET A 88 0.91 -4.35 7.84
C MET A 88 1.80 -3.19 8.30
N THR A 89 3.11 -3.38 8.20
CA THR A 89 4.09 -2.38 8.62
C THR A 89 4.67 -1.70 7.39
N VAL A 90 4.71 -0.37 7.39
CA VAL A 90 5.39 0.46 6.39
C VAL A 90 6.66 0.98 7.04
N CYS A 91 7.82 0.60 6.50
CA CYS A 91 9.11 1.01 7.03
C CYS A 91 9.64 2.19 6.20
N VAL A 92 9.91 3.30 6.87
CA VAL A 92 10.50 4.51 6.29
C VAL A 92 11.95 4.58 6.75
N GLY A 93 12.89 4.23 5.87
CA GLY A 93 14.31 4.35 6.17
C GLY A 93 14.80 5.77 5.93
N THR A 94 15.43 6.36 6.95
CA THR A 94 16.10 7.67 6.90
C THR A 94 17.60 7.49 7.12
N PRO A 95 18.45 8.54 6.99
CA PRO A 95 19.87 8.44 7.33
C PRO A 95 20.14 8.06 8.80
N GLU A 96 19.21 8.38 9.70
CA GLU A 96 19.40 8.22 11.15
C GLU A 96 18.84 6.89 11.65
N GLU A 97 17.65 6.53 11.17
CA GLU A 97 16.91 5.37 11.65
C GLU A 97 15.88 4.86 10.63
N GLU A 98 15.35 3.68 10.92
CA GLU A 98 14.16 3.15 10.26
C GLU A 98 12.94 3.38 11.14
N ILE A 99 11.91 4.01 10.58
CA ILE A 99 10.65 4.28 11.27
C ILE A 99 9.60 3.29 10.80
N GLU A 100 9.02 2.56 11.73
CA GLU A 100 7.91 1.63 11.48
C GLU A 100 6.56 2.32 11.68
N LEU A 101 5.71 2.28 10.65
CA LEU A 101 4.35 2.81 10.68
C LEU A 101 3.35 1.69 10.42
N THR A 102 2.31 1.61 11.23
CA THR A 102 1.22 0.67 11.03
C THR A 102 0.25 1.17 9.97
N ALA A 103 -0.20 0.29 9.08
CA ALA A 103 -1.28 0.56 8.14
C ALA A 103 -2.25 -0.61 8.10
N TYR A 104 -3.55 -0.32 7.99
CA TYR A 104 -4.53 -1.38 7.73
C TYR A 104 -4.44 -1.87 6.29
N VAL A 105 -4.67 -3.17 6.10
CA VAL A 105 -4.65 -3.81 4.79
C VAL A 105 -5.92 -3.47 4.02
N ALA A 106 -5.77 -2.98 2.79
CA ALA A 106 -6.90 -2.66 1.92
C ALA A 106 -7.59 -3.90 1.32
N ALA A 107 -6.84 -4.99 1.10
CA ALA A 107 -7.36 -6.23 0.58
C ALA A 107 -7.68 -7.23 1.70
N ALA A 108 -8.94 -7.28 2.15
CA ALA A 108 -9.38 -8.17 3.24
C ALA A 108 -9.05 -9.67 3.05
N THR A 109 -8.90 -10.12 1.80
CA THR A 109 -8.52 -11.53 1.49
C THR A 109 -7.03 -11.70 1.20
N GLY A 110 -6.24 -10.64 1.26
CA GLY A 110 -4.83 -10.59 0.87
C GLY A 110 -4.59 -10.27 -0.61
N TYR A 111 -3.36 -9.85 -0.92
CA TYR A 111 -2.91 -9.47 -2.26
C TYR A 111 -2.43 -10.67 -3.07
N SER A 112 -2.48 -10.60 -4.40
CA SER A 112 -1.73 -11.55 -5.22
C SER A 112 -0.23 -11.28 -5.11
N GLN A 113 0.61 -12.29 -5.38
CA GLN A 113 2.07 -12.13 -5.41
C GLN A 113 2.49 -11.04 -6.40
N THR A 114 1.90 -11.04 -7.60
CA THR A 114 2.20 -10.04 -8.64
C THR A 114 1.87 -8.61 -8.19
N GLU A 115 0.70 -8.38 -7.59
CA GLU A 115 0.33 -7.06 -7.08
C GLU A 115 1.25 -6.59 -5.95
N TYR A 116 1.67 -7.51 -5.07
CA TYR A 116 2.62 -7.22 -4.01
C TYR A 116 3.99 -6.81 -4.57
N ASP A 117 4.54 -7.61 -5.49
CA ASP A 117 5.87 -7.35 -6.08
C ASP A 117 5.88 -6.03 -6.85
N LEU A 118 4.85 -5.76 -7.66
CA LEU A 118 4.71 -4.49 -8.38
C LEU A 118 4.53 -3.29 -7.44
N SER A 119 3.79 -3.46 -6.35
CA SER A 119 3.63 -2.38 -5.36
C SER A 119 4.94 -2.07 -4.65
N ARG A 120 5.76 -3.08 -4.34
CA ARG A 120 7.11 -2.88 -3.77
C ARG A 120 8.05 -2.18 -4.75
N ALA A 121 8.01 -2.55 -6.02
CA ALA A 121 8.78 -1.86 -7.06
C ALA A 121 8.39 -0.39 -7.14
N LEU A 122 7.09 -0.08 -7.09
CA LEU A 122 6.59 1.28 -7.08
C LEU A 122 7.03 2.07 -5.82
N LEU A 123 6.98 1.48 -4.62
CA LEU A 123 7.48 2.13 -3.40
C LEU A 123 8.98 2.43 -3.48
N SER A 124 9.78 1.49 -3.99
CA SER A 124 11.21 1.70 -4.23
C SER A 124 11.44 2.85 -5.20
N ARG A 125 10.68 2.90 -6.30
CA ARG A 125 10.80 3.94 -7.33
C ARG A 125 10.53 5.35 -6.79
N LEU A 126 9.56 5.49 -5.88
CA LEU A 126 9.25 6.79 -5.26
C LEU A 126 10.48 7.39 -4.55
N THR A 127 11.40 6.55 -4.07
CA THR A 127 12.64 6.99 -3.40
C THR A 127 13.82 7.26 -4.34
N GLU A 128 13.69 7.04 -5.65
CA GLU A 128 14.80 7.23 -6.62
C GLU A 128 15.12 8.71 -6.90
N GLY A 129 14.17 9.62 -6.65
CA GLY A 129 14.40 11.06 -6.75
C GLY A 129 13.12 11.88 -6.90
N ALA A 130 13.22 13.18 -6.57
CA ALA A 130 12.08 14.08 -6.48
C ALA A 130 11.26 14.19 -7.79
N ALA A 131 11.89 14.18 -8.96
CA ALA A 131 11.17 14.25 -10.24
C ALA A 131 10.33 12.99 -10.50
N THR A 132 10.90 11.81 -10.27
CA THR A 132 10.20 10.52 -10.38
C THR A 132 9.05 10.44 -9.40
N LEU A 133 9.29 10.86 -8.15
CA LEU A 133 8.26 10.93 -7.12
C LEU A 133 7.06 11.80 -7.55
N LEU A 134 7.32 13.07 -7.86
CA LEU A 134 6.28 14.05 -8.13
C LEU A 134 5.42 13.63 -9.32
N THR A 135 6.05 13.13 -10.38
CA THR A 135 5.33 12.66 -11.56
C THR A 135 4.48 11.43 -11.28
N THR A 136 5.02 10.46 -10.54
CA THR A 136 4.31 9.23 -10.19
C THR A 136 3.12 9.50 -9.27
N LEU A 137 3.31 10.27 -8.18
CA LEU A 137 2.21 10.63 -7.28
C LEU A 137 1.14 11.46 -8.00
N ALA A 138 1.54 12.38 -8.89
CA ALA A 138 0.60 13.15 -9.69
C ALA A 138 -0.23 12.25 -10.63
N ALA A 139 0.39 11.26 -11.28
CA ALA A 139 -0.30 10.31 -12.14
C ALA A 139 -1.31 9.46 -11.35
N MET A 140 -0.92 8.93 -10.19
CA MET A 140 -1.81 8.16 -9.30
C MET A 140 -3.00 9.01 -8.82
N ALA A 141 -2.73 10.24 -8.37
CA ALA A 141 -3.76 11.16 -7.91
C ALA A 141 -4.71 11.58 -9.05
N ALA A 142 -4.18 11.83 -10.26
CA ALA A 142 -4.97 12.16 -11.43
C ALA A 142 -5.88 10.99 -11.84
N TRP A 143 -5.33 9.77 -11.88
CA TRP A 143 -6.11 8.56 -12.11
C TRP A 143 -7.24 8.42 -11.08
N GLY A 144 -6.93 8.60 -9.78
CA GLY A 144 -7.93 8.50 -8.70
C GLY A 144 -9.05 9.53 -8.77
N ARG A 145 -8.78 10.73 -9.31
CA ARG A 145 -9.80 11.77 -9.55
C ARG A 145 -10.67 11.45 -10.76
N ALA A 146 -10.11 10.85 -11.81
CA ALA A 146 -10.83 10.49 -13.02
C ALA A 146 -11.59 9.16 -12.90
N HIS A 147 -11.17 8.28 -11.99
CA HIS A 147 -11.72 6.94 -11.86
C HIS A 147 -13.04 6.90 -11.07
N GLU A 148 -14.08 6.44 -11.75
CA GLU A 148 -15.40 6.15 -11.17
C GLU A 148 -15.59 4.63 -11.03
N GLY A 149 -16.26 4.16 -9.97
CA GLY A 149 -16.69 2.75 -9.88
C GLY A 149 -15.89 1.82 -8.95
N GLY A 150 -15.14 2.36 -7.98
CA GLY A 150 -14.50 1.55 -6.93
C GLY A 150 -13.22 0.84 -7.38
N THR A 151 -12.77 -0.16 -6.64
CA THR A 151 -11.54 -0.92 -6.93
C THR A 151 -11.62 -1.62 -8.31
N PRO A 152 -10.69 -1.35 -9.26
CA PRO A 152 -10.66 -2.01 -10.57
C PRO A 152 -10.46 -3.52 -10.48
N ARG A 153 -10.65 -4.22 -11.61
CA ARG A 153 -10.33 -5.66 -11.72
C ARG A 153 -8.82 -5.89 -11.59
N ARG A 154 -8.42 -7.09 -11.16
CA ARG A 154 -7.02 -7.41 -10.88
C ARG A 154 -6.07 -7.09 -12.04
N ASP A 155 -6.38 -7.54 -13.24
CA ASP A 155 -5.47 -7.37 -14.38
C ASP A 155 -5.27 -5.88 -14.72
N GLU A 156 -6.29 -5.05 -14.48
CA GLU A 156 -6.22 -3.60 -14.62
C GLU A 156 -5.36 -2.97 -13.50
N ARG A 157 -5.52 -3.43 -12.26
CA ARG A 157 -4.67 -2.97 -11.15
C ARG A 157 -3.20 -3.28 -11.41
N GLU A 158 -2.89 -4.50 -11.86
CA GLU A 158 -1.52 -4.87 -12.23
C GLU A 158 -0.99 -4.06 -13.42
N ARG A 159 -1.83 -3.72 -14.39
CA ARG A 159 -1.44 -2.83 -15.50
C ARG A 159 -1.04 -1.44 -15.00
N LEU A 160 -1.87 -0.83 -14.15
CA LEU A 160 -1.60 0.48 -13.55
C LEU A 160 -0.32 0.46 -12.70
N LEU A 161 -0.10 -0.58 -11.90
CA LEU A 161 1.11 -0.70 -11.09
C LEU A 161 2.37 -0.81 -11.96
N ARG A 162 2.33 -1.55 -13.08
CA ARG A 162 3.45 -1.61 -14.04
C ARG A 162 3.70 -0.25 -14.67
N GLU A 163 2.65 0.43 -15.11
CA GLU A 163 2.75 1.76 -15.71
C GLU A 163 3.44 2.73 -14.73
N TRP A 164 2.99 2.79 -13.47
CA TRP A 164 3.60 3.68 -12.48
C TRP A 164 5.02 3.26 -12.06
N ALA A 165 5.33 1.97 -12.05
CA ALA A 165 6.64 1.44 -11.62
C ALA A 165 7.71 1.46 -12.72
N ASP A 166 7.33 1.30 -13.99
CA ASP A 166 8.30 1.17 -15.07
C ASP A 166 8.54 2.52 -15.76
N GLU A 167 7.49 3.32 -16.01
CA GLU A 167 7.59 4.43 -16.96
C GLU A 167 6.46 5.45 -16.79
N ASN A 168 6.82 6.71 -16.56
CA ASN A 168 5.98 7.79 -17.02
C ASN A 168 5.89 7.63 -18.55
N ALA A 169 4.74 7.16 -19.05
CA ALA A 169 4.42 7.20 -20.46
C ALA A 169 4.71 8.62 -20.94
N ALA A 170 5.78 8.77 -21.72
CA ALA A 170 5.95 9.94 -22.54
C ALA A 170 4.69 10.04 -23.42
N ARG A 171 3.77 10.92 -23.04
CA ARG A 171 2.46 11.24 -23.67
C ARG A 171 1.25 10.46 -23.13
N ALA A 172 0.42 11.17 -22.39
CA ALA A 172 -1.02 11.25 -22.65
C ALA A 172 -1.42 12.73 -22.63
#